data_AF-A0A970JIZ7-F1
#
_entry.id   AF-A0A970JIZ7-F1
#
_cell.length_a   1.000
_cell.length_b   1.000
_cell.length_c   1.000
_cell.angle_alpha   90.00
_cell.angle_beta   90.00
_cell.angle_gamma   90.00
#
_symmetry.space_group_name_H-M   'P 1'
#
loop_
_entity.id
_entity.type
_entity.pdbx_description
1 polymer ?
#
loop_
_entity_poly.entity_id
_entity_poly.type
_entity_poly.pdbx_seq_one_letter_code
_entity_poly.pdbx_strand_id
1 'polypeptide(L)'
;MRGKDLLDKMELVDPAYVEAANGAPKKKKNIFIQLGAVAACLLTVVVVGILTTGKSNSSQVPFSQLKRNYKDLTVVGSEFGVEWPWEYKTISEQYTRVTLNGKEYSSRGRSLDASLIGDSLGTFPVVGYDIAKQQEHQITTEVYKITGVSSDRLVAVKLGDEYYVFKNSEYAPPVNFGELLDEYSLTQTLSLKNFTLYENRTEKGYFTLRDDKYIFD
;
A
#
# COMPACT_ATOMS: atom_id res chain seq x y z
N MET A 1 -22.91 -1.54 -9.87
CA MET A 1 -22.29 -2.73 -10.47
C MET A 1 -21.46 -3.44 -9.41
N ARG A 2 -21.61 -4.76 -9.20
CA ARG A 2 -20.76 -5.51 -8.24
C ARG A 2 -19.40 -5.76 -8.88
N GLY A 3 -18.32 -5.89 -8.11
CA GLY A 3 -16.97 -6.05 -8.66
C GLY A 3 -16.79 -7.20 -9.67
N LYS A 4 -17.68 -8.21 -9.63
CA LYS A 4 -17.76 -9.31 -10.61
C LYS A 4 -18.32 -8.88 -11.97
N ASP A 5 -19.30 -7.99 -11.98
CA ASP A 5 -19.92 -7.48 -13.22
C ASP A 5 -18.91 -6.64 -14.03
N LEU A 6 -17.96 -5.95 -13.37
CA LEU A 6 -16.86 -5.24 -14.04
C LEU A 6 -15.92 -6.20 -14.76
N LEU A 7 -15.53 -7.29 -14.09
CA LEU A 7 -14.68 -8.32 -14.69
C LEU A 7 -15.34 -8.96 -15.91
N ASP A 8 -16.65 -9.19 -15.84
CA ASP A 8 -17.43 -9.74 -16.96
C ASP A 8 -17.53 -8.75 -18.12
N LYS A 9 -17.81 -7.46 -17.85
CA LYS A 9 -17.85 -6.40 -18.87
C LYS A 9 -16.48 -6.07 -19.46
N MET A 10 -15.39 -6.46 -18.81
CA MET A 10 -14.05 -6.26 -19.36
C MET A 10 -13.76 -7.18 -20.56
N GLU A 11 -14.57 -8.21 -20.85
CA GLU A 11 -14.69 -9.12 -22.04
C GLU A 11 -13.41 -9.55 -22.82
N LEU A 12 -12.23 -9.11 -22.39
CA LEU A 12 -10.91 -9.25 -22.98
C LEU A 12 -9.95 -9.99 -22.04
N VAL A 13 -10.41 -10.37 -20.86
CA VAL A 13 -9.63 -11.23 -19.97
C VAL A 13 -9.83 -12.66 -20.44
N ASP A 14 -8.88 -13.12 -21.26
CA ASP A 14 -8.84 -14.51 -21.73
C ASP A 14 -8.91 -15.47 -20.51
N PRO A 15 -9.85 -16.44 -20.50
CA PRO A 15 -10.06 -17.37 -19.40
C PRO A 15 -8.79 -18.10 -18.96
N ALA A 16 -7.83 -18.29 -19.87
CA ALA A 16 -6.54 -18.90 -19.59
C ALA A 16 -5.72 -18.09 -18.58
N TYR A 17 -5.87 -16.76 -18.52
CA TYR A 17 -5.18 -15.91 -17.54
C TYR A 17 -5.84 -15.93 -16.16
N VAL A 18 -7.16 -16.12 -16.11
CA VAL A 18 -7.91 -16.30 -14.85
C VAL A 18 -7.53 -17.65 -14.21
N GLU A 19 -7.48 -18.70 -15.02
CA GLU A 19 -7.00 -20.04 -14.63
C GLU A 19 -5.51 -20.00 -14.20
N ALA A 20 -4.65 -19.30 -14.95
CA ALA A 20 -3.22 -19.19 -14.61
C ALA A 20 -2.95 -18.35 -13.34
N ALA A 21 -3.81 -17.38 -13.01
CA ALA A 21 -3.73 -16.61 -11.77
C ALA A 21 -4.17 -17.42 -10.55
N ASN A 22 -5.10 -18.37 -10.73
CA ASN A 22 -5.47 -19.36 -9.70
C ASN A 22 -4.39 -20.43 -9.48
N GLY A 23 -3.45 -20.60 -10.41
CA GLY A 23 -2.30 -21.47 -10.26
C GLY A 23 -1.20 -20.85 -9.38
N ALA A 24 -0.59 -21.64 -8.50
CA ALA A 24 0.61 -21.20 -7.77
C ALA A 24 1.73 -20.80 -8.76
N PRO A 25 2.43 -19.66 -8.55
CA PRO A 25 3.34 -19.12 -9.55
C PRO A 25 4.51 -20.07 -9.84
N LYS A 26 4.70 -20.43 -11.12
CA LYS A 26 5.87 -21.19 -11.57
C LYS A 26 7.11 -20.29 -11.51
N LYS A 27 8.19 -20.80 -10.89
CA LYS A 27 9.49 -20.11 -10.78
C LYS A 27 10.01 -19.69 -12.16
N LYS A 28 10.28 -18.39 -12.36
CA LYS A 28 10.87 -17.88 -13.61
C LYS A 28 12.40 -17.81 -13.54
N LYS A 29 13.03 -18.10 -14.68
CA LYS A 29 14.46 -17.88 -14.97
C LYS A 29 14.69 -16.40 -15.32
N ASN A 30 15.82 -15.86 -14.87
CA ASN A 30 16.18 -14.44 -14.97
C ASN A 30 16.55 -14.04 -16.41
N ILE A 31 15.87 -13.04 -16.98
CA ILE A 31 16.30 -12.32 -18.19
C ILE A 31 16.34 -10.84 -17.82
N PHE A 32 17.53 -10.24 -17.94
CA PHE A 32 17.81 -8.82 -17.71
C PHE A 32 17.45 -8.02 -18.97
N ILE A 33 16.72 -6.91 -18.82
CA ILE A 33 16.54 -5.89 -19.87
C ILE A 33 16.79 -4.51 -19.25
N GLN A 34 17.64 -3.71 -19.90
CA GLN A 34 17.92 -2.31 -19.58
C GLN A 34 16.75 -1.42 -20.01
N LEU A 35 16.37 -0.45 -19.18
CA LEU A 35 15.32 0.54 -19.50
C LEU A 35 15.84 1.96 -19.27
N GLY A 36 15.85 2.74 -20.35
CA GLY A 36 16.05 4.19 -20.37
C GLY A 36 14.79 4.95 -19.95
N ALA A 37 15.00 6.18 -19.49
CA ALA A 37 14.05 7.06 -18.80
C ALA A 37 12.90 7.61 -19.66
N VAL A 38 11.74 7.84 -19.05
CA VAL A 38 10.90 9.05 -19.20
C VAL A 38 10.12 9.29 -17.89
N ALA A 39 10.16 10.53 -17.41
CA ALA A 39 9.41 11.05 -16.27
C ALA A 39 8.26 11.95 -16.74
N ALA A 40 7.06 11.81 -16.16
CA ALA A 40 6.09 12.89 -15.86
C ALA A 40 4.78 12.35 -15.23
N CYS A 41 4.27 13.08 -14.22
CA CYS A 41 2.92 13.08 -13.60
C CYS A 41 2.52 11.85 -12.73
N LEU A 42 2.56 11.84 -11.39
CA LEU A 42 1.88 12.66 -10.34
C LEU A 42 0.35 12.79 -10.52
N LEU A 43 -0.46 11.98 -9.80
CA LEU A 43 -1.30 12.45 -8.66
C LEU A 43 -2.46 11.56 -8.14
N THR A 44 -2.78 10.35 -8.62
CA THR A 44 -3.98 9.62 -8.07
C THR A 44 -3.82 8.11 -7.87
N VAL A 45 -2.73 7.65 -7.24
CA VAL A 45 -2.51 6.21 -6.91
C VAL A 45 -2.49 5.96 -5.39
N VAL A 46 -3.01 6.88 -4.57
CA VAL A 46 -2.86 6.75 -3.10
C VAL A 46 -3.70 5.59 -2.53
N VAL A 47 -4.80 5.17 -3.15
CA VAL A 47 -5.64 4.10 -2.58
C VAL A 47 -5.29 2.70 -3.10
N VAL A 48 -4.87 2.55 -4.36
CA VAL A 48 -4.60 1.23 -4.95
C VAL A 48 -3.24 0.66 -4.52
N GLY A 49 -2.24 1.51 -4.25
CA GLY A 49 -0.92 1.08 -3.79
C GLY A 49 -0.86 0.57 -2.35
N ILE A 50 -1.90 0.81 -1.54
CA ILE A 50 -1.92 0.43 -0.11
C ILE A 50 -2.19 -1.07 0.07
N LEU A 51 -2.79 -1.75 -0.92
CA LEU A 51 -3.34 -3.11 -0.73
C LEU A 51 -2.70 -4.20 -1.59
N THR A 52 -1.99 -3.84 -2.67
CA THR A 52 -1.35 -4.86 -3.50
C THR A 52 0.04 -5.21 -2.99
N THR A 53 0.13 -6.44 -2.47
CA THR A 53 1.31 -7.30 -2.31
C THR A 53 2.04 -7.31 -0.95
N GLY A 54 1.42 -8.01 -0.01
CA GLY A 54 2.11 -9.13 0.65
C GLY A 54 2.26 -10.30 -0.34
N LYS A 55 3.34 -10.30 -1.13
CA LYS A 55 3.94 -11.52 -1.67
C LYS A 55 5.42 -11.21 -1.89
N SER A 56 6.23 -11.59 -0.90
CA SER A 56 7.69 -11.54 -1.00
C SER A 56 8.15 -12.48 -2.11
N ASN A 57 8.10 -12.02 -3.36
CA ASN A 57 9.05 -12.43 -4.37
C ASN A 57 10.36 -11.70 -4.07
N SER A 58 10.96 -11.97 -2.91
CA SER A 58 12.39 -11.76 -2.77
C SER A 58 13.02 -12.82 -3.66
N SER A 59 13.28 -12.47 -4.92
CA SER A 59 14.50 -12.96 -5.55
C SER A 59 15.58 -12.75 -4.50
N GLN A 60 16.18 -13.83 -3.98
CA GLN A 60 17.37 -13.69 -3.16
C GLN A 60 18.45 -13.14 -4.07
N VAL A 61 18.48 -11.81 -4.20
CA VAL A 61 19.64 -11.09 -4.67
C VAL A 61 20.65 -11.25 -3.54
N PRO A 62 21.85 -11.80 -3.80
CA PRO A 62 22.85 -11.93 -2.75
C PRO A 62 23.08 -10.54 -2.16
N PHE A 63 22.68 -10.39 -0.89
CA PHE A 63 22.52 -9.12 -0.19
C PHE A 63 23.87 -8.49 0.20
N SER A 64 24.98 -9.15 -0.14
CA SER A 64 26.29 -8.90 0.45
C SER A 64 27.06 -7.73 -0.16
N GLN A 65 26.57 -7.06 -1.21
CA GLN A 65 27.37 -6.03 -1.91
C GLN A 65 26.64 -4.76 -2.37
N LEU A 66 25.35 -4.58 -2.05
CA LEU A 66 24.64 -3.36 -2.43
C LEU A 66 24.78 -2.29 -1.35
N LYS A 67 25.78 -1.42 -1.52
CA LYS A 67 25.92 -0.18 -0.75
C LYS A 67 24.71 0.72 -1.02
N ARG A 68 23.83 0.87 -0.04
CA ARG A 68 22.71 1.83 -0.11
C ARG A 68 23.02 3.04 0.76
N ASN A 69 22.98 4.22 0.15
CA ASN A 69 22.95 5.47 0.89
C ASN A 69 21.53 5.66 1.42
N TYR A 70 21.39 5.70 2.75
CA TYR A 70 20.13 6.07 3.40
C TYR A 70 20.46 6.92 4.63
N LYS A 71 19.90 8.14 4.69
CA LYS A 71 20.17 9.15 5.73
C LYS A 71 21.68 9.35 5.98
N ASP A 72 22.47 9.45 4.90
CA ASP A 72 23.94 9.68 4.92
C ASP A 72 24.78 8.63 5.66
N LEU A 73 24.24 7.43 5.90
CA LEU A 73 24.97 6.30 6.48
C LEU A 73 25.21 5.20 5.43
N THR A 74 26.42 4.62 5.47
CA THR A 74 26.76 3.40 4.71
C THR A 74 26.46 2.18 5.58
N VAL A 75 25.40 1.46 5.24
CA VAL A 75 25.01 0.23 5.95
C VAL A 75 25.69 -0.98 5.30
N VAL A 76 26.53 -1.68 6.05
CA VAL A 76 27.14 -2.96 5.66
C VAL A 76 26.51 -4.05 6.52
N GLY A 77 25.73 -4.95 5.89
CA GLY A 77 24.93 -5.94 6.61
C GLY A 77 25.69 -7.24 6.88
N SER A 78 25.70 -7.67 8.13
CA SER A 78 25.84 -9.08 8.50
C SER A 78 24.70 -9.46 9.44
N GLU A 79 23.89 -10.40 8.96
CA GLU A 79 22.90 -11.25 9.65
C GLU A 79 21.91 -10.59 10.63
N PHE A 80 20.62 -10.65 10.24
CA PHE A 80 19.44 -10.01 10.82
C PHE A 80 19.36 -8.49 10.54
N GLY A 81 18.14 -8.01 10.26
CA GLY A 81 17.92 -6.66 9.76
C GLY A 81 18.55 -5.60 10.69
N VAL A 82 19.11 -4.54 10.09
CA VAL A 82 19.62 -3.41 10.87
C VAL A 82 18.44 -2.68 11.50
N GLU A 83 18.32 -2.79 12.82
CA GLU A 83 17.34 -2.03 13.58
C GLU A 83 17.99 -0.76 14.16
N TRP A 84 17.42 0.39 13.82
CA TRP A 84 17.87 1.67 14.35
C TRP A 84 17.53 1.82 15.83
N PRO A 85 18.46 2.34 16.65
CA PRO A 85 18.14 2.79 18.01
C PRO A 85 17.01 3.83 17.99
N TRP A 86 16.22 3.87 19.07
CA TRP A 86 15.03 4.71 19.18
C TRP A 86 15.25 6.18 18.80
N GLU A 87 16.34 6.78 19.28
CA GLU A 87 16.67 8.20 19.05
C GLU A 87 16.90 8.56 17.57
N TYR A 88 17.18 7.58 16.71
CA TYR A 88 17.43 7.77 15.27
C TYR A 88 16.22 7.41 14.39
N LYS A 89 15.15 6.88 14.98
CA LYS A 89 13.89 6.59 14.29
C LYS A 89 13.08 7.88 14.13
N THR A 90 12.39 8.02 13.00
CA THR A 90 11.35 9.07 12.85
C THR A 90 10.18 8.80 13.80
N ILE A 91 9.34 9.80 14.06
CA ILE A 91 8.15 9.63 14.92
C ILE A 91 7.23 8.49 14.43
N SER A 92 7.12 8.29 13.12
CA SER A 92 6.33 7.20 12.51
C SER A 92 6.97 5.81 12.61
N GLU A 93 8.31 5.75 12.75
CA GLU A 93 9.06 4.52 12.99
C GLU A 93 9.13 4.18 14.49
N GLN A 94 9.04 5.21 15.35
CA GLN A 94 8.96 5.09 16.80
C GLN A 94 7.59 4.53 17.20
N TYR A 95 6.50 5.19 16.82
CA TYR A 95 5.15 4.88 17.27
C TYR A 95 4.36 4.16 16.18
N THR A 96 4.26 2.84 16.28
CA THR A 96 3.80 1.99 15.18
C THR A 96 2.55 1.18 15.48
N ARG A 97 2.04 1.18 16.72
CA ARG A 97 0.85 0.41 17.11
C ARG A 97 -0.15 1.26 17.89
N VAL A 98 -1.44 1.07 17.64
CA VAL A 98 -2.52 1.68 18.44
C VAL A 98 -3.63 0.65 18.63
N THR A 99 -4.29 0.68 19.80
CA THR A 99 -5.42 -0.20 20.09
C THR A 99 -6.71 0.61 20.15
N LEU A 100 -7.68 0.24 19.30
CA LEU A 100 -8.99 0.88 19.21
C LEU A 100 -10.07 -0.17 19.43
N ASN A 101 -10.93 0.00 20.44
CA ASN A 101 -12.02 -0.93 20.76
C ASN A 101 -11.57 -2.40 20.86
N GLY A 102 -10.38 -2.64 21.42
CA GLY A 102 -9.80 -3.98 21.56
C GLY A 102 -9.11 -4.54 20.30
N LYS A 103 -9.13 -3.83 19.16
CA LYS A 103 -8.44 -4.22 17.93
C LYS A 103 -7.10 -3.49 17.81
N GLU A 104 -6.04 -4.22 17.46
CA GLU A 104 -4.72 -3.63 17.20
C GLU A 104 -4.63 -3.13 15.75
N TYR A 105 -4.08 -1.94 15.58
CA TYR A 105 -3.71 -1.38 14.29
C TYR A 105 -2.21 -1.11 14.27
N SER A 106 -1.56 -1.41 13.15
CA SER A 106 -0.12 -1.23 12.96
C SER A 106 0.21 -0.39 11.72
N SER A 107 1.26 0.41 11.84
CA SER A 107 1.76 1.29 10.78
C SER A 107 3.01 0.74 10.09
N ARG A 108 3.18 1.14 8.84
CA ARG A 108 4.42 0.95 8.06
C ARG A 108 5.07 2.30 7.69
N GLY A 109 4.69 3.39 8.37
CA GLY A 109 5.22 4.74 8.11
C GLY A 109 4.73 5.35 6.80
N ARG A 110 3.51 5.00 6.34
CA ARG A 110 2.91 5.61 5.15
C ARG A 110 2.16 6.87 5.54
N SER A 111 2.61 8.02 5.09
CA SER A 111 1.93 9.30 5.31
C SER A 111 0.66 9.43 4.46
N LEU A 112 -0.28 10.25 4.94
CA LEU A 112 -1.53 10.61 4.31
C LEU A 112 -1.59 12.12 4.09
N ASP A 113 -2.15 12.50 2.95
CA ASP A 113 -2.51 13.90 2.70
C ASP A 113 -3.68 14.31 3.59
N ALA A 114 -3.66 15.55 4.09
CA ALA A 114 -4.68 16.09 4.99
C ALA A 114 -6.09 16.08 4.36
N SER A 115 -6.20 16.14 3.03
CA SER A 115 -7.47 16.06 2.30
C SER A 115 -8.18 14.70 2.43
N LEU A 116 -7.46 13.66 2.84
CA LEU A 116 -8.01 12.30 3.02
C LEU A 116 -8.46 12.03 4.46
N ILE A 117 -8.28 12.99 5.38
CA ILE A 117 -8.63 12.83 6.79
C ILE A 117 -10.12 13.11 6.99
N GLY A 118 -10.81 12.15 7.59
CA GLY A 118 -12.23 12.24 7.93
C GLY A 118 -12.46 12.61 9.40
N ASP A 119 -13.61 12.18 9.94
CA ASP A 119 -13.99 12.48 11.32
C ASP A 119 -12.95 12.01 12.34
N SER A 120 -12.79 12.77 13.43
CA SER A 120 -12.03 12.34 14.59
C SER A 120 -12.70 11.13 15.25
N LEU A 121 -11.90 10.11 15.56
CA LEU A 121 -12.28 8.94 16.35
C LEU A 121 -11.93 9.13 17.84
N GLY A 122 -11.18 10.18 18.18
CA GLY A 122 -10.75 10.50 19.53
C GLY A 122 -9.23 10.42 19.70
N THR A 123 -8.81 10.41 20.96
CA THR A 123 -7.39 10.44 21.35
C THR A 123 -7.01 9.10 21.98
N PHE A 124 -5.92 8.49 21.52
CA PHE A 124 -5.52 7.14 21.91
C PHE A 124 -4.01 7.06 22.18
N PRO A 125 -3.58 6.13 23.05
CA PRO A 125 -2.17 5.81 23.21
C PRO A 125 -1.66 5.04 21.99
N VAL A 126 -0.63 5.58 21.35
CA VAL A 126 0.12 4.94 20.28
C VAL A 126 1.46 4.51 20.85
N VAL A 127 1.77 3.23 20.69
CA VAL A 127 2.91 2.59 21.33
C VAL A 127 3.99 2.19 20.31
N GLY A 128 5.21 2.10 20.81
CA GLY A 128 6.41 1.72 20.09
C GLY A 128 7.35 0.98 21.01
N TYR A 129 8.14 0.05 20.48
CA TYR A 129 9.06 -0.74 21.28
C TYR A 129 10.51 -0.43 20.90
N ASP A 130 11.30 0.03 21.88
CA ASP A 130 12.75 0.17 21.77
C ASP A 130 13.39 -1.18 22.07
N ILE A 131 13.80 -1.89 21.03
CA ILE A 131 14.45 -3.20 21.15
C ILE A 131 15.82 -3.09 21.84
N ALA A 132 16.55 -1.99 21.66
CA ALA A 132 17.87 -1.81 22.24
C ALA A 132 17.81 -1.65 23.77
N LYS A 133 16.78 -0.96 24.27
CA LYS A 133 16.55 -0.76 25.71
C LYS A 133 15.53 -1.74 26.31
N GLN A 134 14.91 -2.61 25.49
CA GLN A 134 13.79 -3.48 25.86
C GLN A 134 12.66 -2.72 26.57
N GLN A 135 12.28 -1.56 26.02
CA GLN A 135 11.36 -0.63 26.64
C GLN A 135 10.21 -0.27 25.70
N GLU A 136 8.98 -0.28 26.20
CA GLU A 136 7.83 0.28 25.48
C GLU A 136 7.71 1.79 25.76
N HIS A 137 7.55 2.55 24.69
CA HIS A 137 7.26 3.97 24.71
C HIS A 137 5.84 4.21 24.21
N GLN A 138 5.20 5.25 24.73
CA GLN A 138 3.86 5.64 24.31
C GLN A 138 3.76 7.15 24.10
N ILE A 139 2.93 7.55 23.16
CA ILE A 139 2.47 8.92 22.95
C ILE A 139 0.96 8.92 22.83
N THR A 140 0.30 9.93 23.37
CA THR A 140 -1.15 10.08 23.27
C THR A 140 -1.46 11.10 22.18
N THR A 141 -2.20 10.69 21.16
CA THR A 141 -2.48 11.53 19.98
C THR A 141 -3.83 11.22 19.36
N GLU A 142 -4.28 12.08 18.46
CA GLU A 142 -5.56 12.01 17.78
C GLU A 142 -5.54 10.93 16.66
N VAL A 143 -6.63 10.18 16.59
CA VAL A 143 -6.89 9.17 15.58
C VAL A 143 -8.15 9.55 14.82
N TYR A 144 -8.16 9.32 13.52
CA TYR A 144 -9.18 9.80 12.59
C TYR A 144 -9.62 8.68 11.64
N LYS A 145 -10.81 8.83 11.10
CA LYS A 145 -11.24 8.08 9.92
C LYS A 145 -10.42 8.53 8.70
N ILE A 146 -10.36 7.65 7.71
CA ILE A 146 -9.88 8.00 6.36
C ILE A 146 -11.11 8.09 5.46
N THR A 147 -11.24 9.19 4.72
CA THR A 147 -12.37 9.41 3.81
C THR A 147 -12.48 8.27 2.80
N GLY A 148 -13.66 7.67 2.69
CA GLY A 148 -13.93 6.55 1.77
C GLY A 148 -13.43 5.18 2.26
N VAL A 149 -12.85 5.06 3.45
CA VAL A 149 -12.35 3.79 4.00
C VAL A 149 -12.98 3.50 5.36
N SER A 150 -13.43 2.25 5.55
CA SER A 150 -13.93 1.80 6.86
C SER A 150 -12.84 1.83 7.92
N SER A 151 -13.17 2.39 9.09
CA SER A 151 -12.28 2.44 10.26
C SER A 151 -11.95 1.05 10.81
N ASP A 152 -12.76 0.02 10.51
CA ASP A 152 -12.43 -1.37 10.86
C ASP A 152 -11.22 -1.91 10.09
N ARG A 153 -10.77 -1.22 9.03
CA ARG A 153 -9.63 -1.64 8.19
C ARG A 153 -8.44 -0.73 8.36
N LEU A 154 -8.64 0.56 8.09
CA LEU A 154 -7.59 1.57 8.15
C LEU A 154 -8.06 2.76 8.97
N VAL A 155 -7.14 3.32 9.74
CA VAL A 155 -7.32 4.58 10.46
C VAL A 155 -6.12 5.48 10.19
N ALA A 156 -6.33 6.79 10.31
CA ALA A 156 -5.26 7.77 10.26
C ALA A 156 -4.86 8.15 11.68
N VAL A 157 -3.56 8.12 11.98
CA VAL A 157 -3.02 8.53 13.27
C VAL A 157 -2.15 9.76 13.04
N LYS A 158 -2.39 10.82 13.82
CA LYS A 158 -1.59 12.04 13.76
C LYS A 158 -0.30 11.85 14.56
N LEU A 159 0.86 11.98 13.93
CA LEU A 159 2.15 11.88 14.59
C LEU A 159 2.97 13.13 14.22
N GLY A 160 3.14 14.03 15.19
CA GLY A 160 3.66 15.36 14.93
C GLY A 160 2.65 16.16 14.09
N ASP A 161 3.12 16.73 12.98
CA ASP A 161 2.31 17.54 12.06
C ASP A 161 1.75 16.73 10.87
N GLU A 162 2.04 15.43 10.79
CA GLU A 162 1.64 14.56 9.69
C GLU A 162 0.67 13.46 10.14
N TYR A 163 -0.06 12.89 9.18
CA TYR A 163 -0.97 11.78 9.38
C TYR A 163 -0.40 10.51 8.76
N TYR A 164 -0.57 9.38 9.43
CA TYR A 164 -0.05 8.10 8.99
C TYR A 164 -1.12 7.01 8.96
N VAL A 165 -1.04 6.12 7.98
CA VAL A 165 -1.94 4.98 7.85
C VAL A 165 -1.59 3.91 8.87
N PHE A 166 -2.58 3.52 9.67
CA PHE A 166 -2.53 2.36 10.55
C PHE A 166 -3.54 1.33 10.06
N LYS A 167 -3.07 0.12 9.78
CA LYS A 167 -3.87 -0.99 9.29
C LYS A 167 -4.26 -1.89 10.45
N ASN A 168 -5.53 -2.27 10.53
CA ASN A 168 -5.98 -3.30 11.44
C ASN A 168 -5.16 -4.58 11.22
N SER A 169 -4.52 -5.08 12.28
CA SER A 169 -3.68 -6.27 12.25
C SER A 169 -4.50 -7.53 11.93
N GLU A 170 -5.78 -7.56 12.29
CA GLU A 170 -6.71 -8.67 12.05
C GLU A 170 -7.37 -8.62 10.66
N TYR A 171 -7.21 -7.53 9.92
CA TYR A 171 -7.85 -7.39 8.61
C TYR A 171 -7.25 -8.36 7.59
N ALA A 172 -8.11 -9.25 7.08
CA ALA A 172 -7.81 -10.10 5.93
C ALA A 172 -7.98 -9.28 4.64
N PRO A 173 -6.94 -9.18 3.78
CA PRO A 173 -7.04 -8.45 2.52
C PRO A 173 -8.06 -9.11 1.57
N PRO A 174 -8.62 -8.35 0.61
CA PRO A 174 -9.63 -8.86 -0.29
C PRO A 174 -9.01 -9.91 -1.23
N VAL A 175 -9.77 -10.97 -1.52
CA VAL A 175 -9.28 -12.14 -2.26
C VAL A 175 -9.17 -11.86 -3.76
N ASN A 176 -9.98 -10.94 -4.27
CA ASN A 176 -10.03 -10.59 -5.69
C ASN A 176 -10.27 -9.09 -5.89
N PHE A 177 -10.08 -8.63 -7.12
CA PHE A 177 -10.27 -7.23 -7.50
C PHE A 177 -11.71 -6.76 -7.27
N GLY A 178 -12.69 -7.63 -7.45
CA GLY A 178 -14.09 -7.27 -7.23
C GLY A 178 -14.38 -6.94 -5.76
N GLU A 179 -13.89 -7.77 -4.84
CA GLU A 179 -13.93 -7.49 -3.41
C GLU A 179 -13.19 -6.20 -3.09
N LEU A 180 -11.99 -5.98 -3.64
CA LEU A 180 -11.26 -4.72 -3.44
C LEU A 180 -12.10 -3.48 -3.83
N LEU A 181 -12.79 -3.54 -4.96
CA LEU A 181 -13.64 -2.45 -5.44
C LEU A 181 -14.81 -2.17 -4.48
N ASP A 182 -15.50 -3.22 -4.06
CA ASP A 182 -16.65 -3.12 -3.17
C ASP A 182 -16.22 -2.66 -1.77
N GLU A 183 -15.14 -3.25 -1.26
CA GLU A 183 -14.61 -2.99 0.07
C GLU A 183 -14.17 -1.53 0.26
N TYR A 184 -13.48 -0.96 -0.73
CA TYR A 184 -12.97 0.41 -0.67
C TYR A 184 -13.89 1.42 -1.36
N SER A 185 -15.12 1.02 -1.71
CA SER A 185 -16.08 1.86 -2.44
C SER A 185 -15.42 2.54 -3.65
N LEU A 186 -14.54 1.82 -4.35
CA LEU A 186 -13.71 2.38 -5.42
C LEU A 186 -14.53 2.76 -6.63
N THR A 187 -15.67 2.10 -6.87
CA THR A 187 -16.61 2.50 -7.92
C THR A 187 -17.18 3.92 -7.74
N GLN A 188 -17.12 4.47 -6.52
CA GLN A 188 -17.58 5.81 -6.19
C GLN A 188 -16.45 6.82 -6.00
N THR A 189 -15.24 6.34 -5.68
CA THR A 189 -14.10 7.17 -5.25
C THR A 189 -12.92 7.14 -6.23
N LEU A 190 -12.79 6.09 -7.04
CA LEU A 190 -11.74 5.94 -8.03
C LEU A 190 -12.21 6.56 -9.35
N SER A 191 -11.46 7.54 -9.85
CA SER A 191 -11.67 8.04 -11.21
C SER A 191 -10.67 7.41 -12.18
N LEU A 192 -11.19 6.77 -13.22
CA LEU A 192 -10.41 6.16 -14.29
C LEU A 192 -10.32 7.14 -15.47
N LYS A 193 -9.24 7.91 -15.50
CA LYS A 193 -9.08 8.96 -16.52
C LYS A 193 -8.23 8.54 -17.71
N ASN A 194 -7.29 7.62 -17.52
CA ASN A 194 -6.30 7.31 -18.55
C ASN A 194 -6.10 5.81 -18.66
N PHE A 195 -5.91 5.33 -19.87
CA PHE A 195 -5.51 3.96 -20.14
C PHE A 195 -4.51 3.90 -21.28
N THR A 196 -3.65 2.90 -21.23
CA THR A 196 -2.66 2.62 -22.27
C THR A 196 -3.04 1.32 -22.97
N LEU A 197 -3.15 1.36 -24.29
CA LEU A 197 -3.40 0.17 -25.10
C LEU A 197 -2.08 -0.52 -25.41
N TYR A 198 -1.99 -1.82 -25.10
CA TYR A 198 -0.88 -2.67 -25.50
C TYR A 198 -1.37 -3.77 -26.45
N GLU A 199 -0.68 -3.96 -27.56
CA GLU A 199 -0.83 -5.13 -28.43
C GLU A 199 0.50 -5.89 -28.45
N ASN A 200 0.49 -7.17 -28.10
CA ASN A 200 1.70 -8.00 -28.04
C ASN A 200 2.85 -7.33 -27.24
N ARG A 201 2.52 -6.71 -26.10
CA ARG A 201 3.44 -5.95 -25.23
C ARG A 201 4.07 -4.71 -25.87
N THR A 202 3.56 -4.29 -27.02
CA THR A 202 3.93 -3.04 -27.68
C THR A 202 2.86 -2.01 -27.37
N GLU A 203 3.26 -0.87 -26.82
CA GLU A 203 2.36 0.26 -26.60
C GLU A 203 1.85 0.79 -27.94
N LYS A 204 0.53 0.90 -28.08
CA LYS A 204 -0.13 1.39 -29.29
C LYS A 204 -0.71 2.79 -29.14
N GLY A 205 -0.95 3.22 -27.90
CA GLY A 205 -1.44 4.55 -27.64
C GLY A 205 -1.78 4.77 -26.18
N TYR A 206 -1.77 6.04 -25.81
CA TYR A 206 -2.20 6.56 -24.53
C TYR A 206 -3.48 7.35 -24.73
N PHE A 207 -4.53 7.01 -23.98
CA PHE A 207 -5.86 7.56 -24.17
C PHE A 207 -6.35 8.18 -22.85
N THR A 208 -7.06 9.30 -22.98
CA THR A 208 -7.74 9.97 -21.87
C THR A 208 -9.25 9.87 -22.07
N LEU A 209 -9.95 9.43 -21.03
CA LEU A 209 -11.39 9.34 -20.97
C LEU A 209 -12.01 10.68 -20.60
N ARG A 210 -13.13 11.01 -21.26
CA ARG A 210 -13.93 12.20 -20.94
C ARG A 210 -14.75 12.00 -19.67
N ASP A 211 -15.22 10.78 -19.45
CA ASP A 211 -15.85 10.30 -18.21
C ASP A 211 -15.64 8.78 -18.09
N ASP A 212 -15.81 8.26 -16.89
CA ASP A 212 -15.65 6.84 -16.52
C ASP A 212 -16.98 6.19 -16.10
N LYS A 213 -18.12 6.88 -16.33
CA LYS A 213 -19.44 6.42 -15.87
C LYS A 213 -19.76 5.03 -16.40
N TYR A 214 -19.52 4.81 -17.69
CA TYR A 214 -19.79 3.55 -18.37
C TYR A 214 -18.88 2.38 -17.93
N ILE A 215 -17.78 2.66 -17.21
CA ILE A 215 -16.91 1.61 -16.68
C ILE A 215 -17.54 1.01 -15.42
N PHE A 216 -18.13 1.85 -14.58
CA PHE A 216 -18.70 1.43 -13.29
C PHE A 216 -20.22 1.21 -13.31
N ASP A 217 -20.93 1.64 -14.36
CA ASP A 217 -22.34 1.35 -14.68
C ASP A 217 -22.51 -0.03 -15.32
#